data_AF-A0A923X488-F1
#
_entry.id   AF-A0A923X488-F1
#
_cell.length_a   1.000
_cell.length_b   1.000
_cell.length_c   1.000
_cell.angle_alpha   90.00
_cell.angle_beta   90.00
_cell.angle_gamma   90.00
#
_symmetry.space_group_name_H-M   'P 1'
#
loop_
_entity.id
_entity.type
_entity.pdbx_description
1 polymer ?
#
loop_
_entity_poly.entity_id
_entity_poly.type
_entity_poly.pdbx_seq_one_letter_code
_entity_poly.pdbx_strand_id
1 'polypeptide(L)'
;MPNNRALYVSFLDQACGVIEPQEGLQYEFTYAPAWLASQRRGISLSLTPQTAPFPSVTARAFFGGLLPEGAARRHISQTYGVDDLDDIALLRLIGHECAGAIRVTSAPVEPGSSRRLIRWMEPDEVRE
;
A
#
# COMPACT_ATOMS: atom_id res chain seq x y z
N MET A 1 24.18 -2.05 -4.88
CA MET A 1 22.97 -1.20 -4.83
C MET A 1 22.18 -1.61 -3.60
N PRO A 2 21.87 -0.73 -2.64
CA PRO A 2 21.01 -1.14 -1.53
C PRO A 2 19.64 -1.53 -2.10
N ASN A 3 19.25 -2.80 -1.93
CA ASN A 3 17.95 -3.32 -2.32
C ASN A 3 16.87 -2.55 -1.54
N ASN A 4 16.22 -1.58 -2.18
CA ASN A 4 15.14 -0.82 -1.55
C ASN A 4 13.91 -1.72 -1.37
N ARG A 5 13.86 -2.45 -0.26
CA ARG A 5 12.73 -3.29 0.15
C ARG A 5 11.63 -2.50 0.86
N ALA A 6 11.73 -1.18 0.93
CA ALA A 6 10.65 -0.34 1.45
C ALA A 6 9.44 -0.34 0.49
N LEU A 7 8.26 -0.08 1.06
CA LEU A 7 7.03 0.20 0.33
C LEU A 7 6.52 1.58 0.72
N TYR A 8 5.97 2.30 -0.25
CA TYR A 8 5.46 3.64 -0.07
C TYR A 8 3.94 3.60 0.03
N VAL A 9 3.41 4.26 1.06
CA VAL A 9 1.98 4.33 1.34
C VAL A 9 1.48 5.72 0.99
N SER A 10 0.38 5.77 0.25
CA SER A 10 -0.32 7.01 -0.08
C SER A 10 -1.77 6.95 0.39
N PHE A 11 -2.28 8.08 0.87
CA PHE A 11 -3.67 8.29 1.24
C PHE A 11 -4.28 9.38 0.35
N LEU A 12 -5.33 9.07 -0.43
CA LEU A 12 -5.98 9.99 -1.38
C LEU A 12 -4.96 10.75 -2.24
N ASP A 13 -4.06 10.01 -2.90
CA ASP A 13 -2.96 10.51 -3.76
C ASP A 13 -1.86 11.32 -3.07
N GLN A 14 -1.87 11.41 -1.75
CA GLN A 14 -0.82 12.08 -0.98
C GLN A 14 0.07 11.04 -0.31
N ALA A 15 1.38 11.15 -0.51
CA ALA A 15 2.34 10.32 0.21
C ALA A 15 2.17 10.49 1.73
N CYS A 16 1.82 9.41 2.41
CA CYS A 16 1.50 9.45 3.84
C CYS A 16 2.57 8.78 4.70
N GLY A 17 3.31 7.80 4.18
CA GLY A 17 4.33 7.11 4.94
C GLY A 17 5.04 5.99 4.18
N VAL A 18 5.86 5.26 4.92
CA VAL A 18 6.70 4.18 4.40
C VAL A 18 6.54 2.95 5.28
N ILE A 19 6.46 1.78 4.66
CA ILE A 19 6.56 0.47 5.31
C ILE A 19 7.97 -0.05 5.09
N GLU A 20 8.65 -0.39 6.17
CA GLU A 20 10.02 -0.87 6.17
C GLU A 20 10.06 -2.31 6.70
N PRO A 21 10.39 -3.30 5.85
CA PRO A 21 10.57 -4.67 6.29
C PRO A 21 11.67 -4.79 7.33
N GLN A 22 11.40 -5.58 8.36
CA GLN A 22 12.33 -5.94 9.42
C GLN A 22 12.82 -7.38 9.20
N GLU A 23 13.37 -7.99 10.25
CA GLU A 23 13.79 -9.39 10.19
C GLU A 23 12.58 -10.34 10.08
N GLY A 24 12.70 -11.36 9.23
CA GLY A 24 11.63 -12.31 8.95
C GLY A 24 10.43 -11.67 8.23
N LEU A 25 9.23 -11.95 8.74
CA LEU A 25 7.95 -11.45 8.19
C LEU A 25 7.49 -10.15 8.86
N GLN A 26 8.33 -9.51 9.66
CA GLN A 26 7.98 -8.30 10.38
C GLN A 26 8.19 -7.06 9.50
N TYR A 27 7.44 -6.00 9.77
CA TYR A 27 7.61 -4.70 9.12
C TYR A 27 7.06 -3.59 9.99
N GLU A 28 7.68 -2.42 9.92
CA GLU A 28 7.23 -1.23 10.65
C GLU A 28 6.65 -0.21 9.69
N PHE A 29 5.81 0.68 10.20
CA PHE A 29 5.25 1.78 9.42
C PHE A 29 5.61 3.12 10.04
N THR A 30 6.14 4.02 9.21
CA THR A 30 6.52 5.37 9.63
C THR A 30 5.78 6.40 8.81
N TYR A 31 5.13 7.36 9.49
CA TYR A 31 4.51 8.49 8.81
C TYR A 31 5.55 9.41 8.16
N ALA A 32 5.23 9.92 6.99
CA ALA A 32 6.03 10.95 6.34
C ALA A 32 5.93 12.26 7.16
N PRO A 33 7.05 12.97 7.42
CA PRO A 33 7.01 14.24 8.14
C PRO A 33 6.08 15.28 7.49
N ALA A 34 6.05 15.32 6.15
CA ALA A 34 5.17 16.19 5.39
C ALA A 34 3.67 15.88 5.60
N TRP A 35 3.32 14.61 5.81
CA TRP A 35 1.94 14.19 6.13
C TRP A 35 1.52 14.67 7.51
N LEU A 36 2.38 14.46 8.51
CA LEU A 36 2.13 14.91 9.89
C LEU A 36 2.00 16.43 9.97
N ALA A 37 2.78 17.18 9.18
CA ALA A 37 2.72 18.63 9.13
C ALA A 37 1.44 19.16 8.48
N SER A 38 0.92 18.49 7.45
CA SER A 38 -0.18 18.99 6.63
C SER A 38 -1.57 18.56 7.09
N GLN A 39 -1.75 17.28 7.40
CA GLN A 39 -3.08 16.67 7.57
C GLN A 39 -3.40 16.39 9.04
N ARG A 40 -2.38 16.22 9.90
CA ARG A 40 -2.49 15.90 11.34
C ARG A 40 -3.54 14.83 11.69
N ARG A 41 -3.87 13.95 10.74
CA ARG A 41 -4.81 12.82 10.92
C ARG A 41 -4.13 11.50 10.65
N GLY A 42 -4.53 10.48 11.39
CA GLY A 42 -4.12 9.11 11.13
C GLY A 42 -4.86 8.53 9.93
N ILE A 43 -4.22 7.59 9.23
CA ILE A 43 -4.87 6.80 8.16
C ILE A 43 -5.78 5.69 8.72
N SER A 44 -5.70 5.44 10.02
CA SER A 44 -6.53 4.48 10.77
C SER A 44 -6.60 4.89 12.24
N LEU A 45 -7.61 4.43 12.96
CA LEU A 45 -7.71 4.61 14.42
C LEU A 45 -6.56 3.91 15.16
N SER A 46 -6.04 2.80 14.60
CA SER A 46 -4.89 2.08 15.15
C SER A 46 -3.55 2.71 14.77
N LEU A 47 -3.53 3.60 13.78
CA LEU A 47 -2.34 4.30 13.30
C LEU A 47 -2.50 5.80 13.57
N THR A 48 -2.47 6.19 14.85
CA THR A 48 -2.59 7.60 15.26
C THR A 48 -1.44 8.46 14.72
N PRO A 49 -1.64 9.75 14.43
CA PRO A 49 -0.57 10.59 13.90
C PRO A 49 0.56 10.76 14.93
N GLN A 50 1.74 10.20 14.64
CA GLN A 50 2.95 10.29 15.46
C GLN A 50 4.20 10.20 14.60
N THR A 51 5.33 10.69 15.11
CA THR A 51 6.64 10.64 14.43
C THR A 51 7.37 9.32 14.62
N ALA A 52 7.14 8.62 15.74
CA ALA A 52 7.77 7.34 16.02
C ALA A 52 7.18 6.22 15.13
N PRO A 53 7.98 5.24 14.70
CA PRO A 53 7.50 4.12 13.91
C PRO A 53 6.46 3.31 14.67
N PHE A 54 5.49 2.78 13.92
CA PHE A 54 4.53 1.80 14.42
C PHE A 54 5.16 0.42 14.41
N PRO A 55 5.13 -0.31 15.53
CA PRO A 55 5.71 -1.64 15.61
C PRO A 55 4.93 -2.63 14.73
N SER A 56 5.61 -3.73 14.39
CA SER A 56 5.09 -4.76 13.48
C SER A 56 3.70 -5.28 13.84
N VAL A 57 3.39 -5.46 15.13
CA VAL A 57 2.05 -5.89 15.57
C VAL A 57 0.94 -4.94 15.08
N THR A 58 1.16 -3.63 15.20
CA THR A 58 0.16 -2.62 14.84
C THR A 58 0.12 -2.40 13.33
N ALA A 59 1.28 -2.35 12.68
CA ALA A 59 1.37 -2.23 11.23
C ALA A 59 0.70 -3.43 10.54
N ARG A 60 0.99 -4.65 10.99
CA ARG A 60 0.40 -5.88 10.46
C ARG A 60 -1.10 -5.97 10.64
N ALA A 61 -1.61 -5.56 11.80
CA ALA A 61 -3.05 -5.53 12.03
C ALA A 61 -3.79 -4.63 11.01
N PHE A 62 -3.19 -3.51 10.62
CA PHE A 62 -3.79 -2.62 9.63
C PHE A 62 -3.55 -3.09 8.19
N PHE A 63 -2.29 -3.22 7.78
CA PHE A 63 -1.96 -3.52 6.38
C PHE A 63 -2.28 -4.95 5.98
N GLY A 64 -2.17 -5.92 6.91
CA GLY A 64 -2.63 -7.29 6.70
C GLY A 64 -4.14 -7.38 6.49
N GLY A 65 -4.91 -6.52 7.16
CA GLY A 65 -6.37 -6.42 6.98
C GLY A 65 -6.80 -5.78 5.65
N LEU A 66 -5.86 -5.22 4.87
CA LEU A 66 -6.13 -4.78 3.49
C LEU A 66 -5.99 -5.91 2.48
N LEU A 67 -5.35 -7.01 2.87
CA LEU A 67 -5.10 -8.14 1.99
C LEU A 67 -6.30 -9.10 1.97
N PRO A 68 -6.56 -9.79 0.86
CA PRO A 68 -7.52 -10.88 0.81
C PRO A 68 -7.17 -11.96 1.84
N GLU A 69 -8.18 -12.66 2.33
CA GLU A 69 -8.03 -13.72 3.33
C GLU A 69 -8.38 -15.12 2.76
N GLY A 70 -8.07 -16.17 3.52
CA GLY A 70 -8.51 -17.53 3.26
C GLY A 70 -8.10 -18.07 1.88
N ALA A 71 -9.09 -18.49 1.09
CA ALA A 71 -8.86 -19.10 -0.22
C ALA A 71 -8.31 -18.09 -1.25
N ALA A 72 -8.75 -16.83 -1.20
CA ALA A 72 -8.28 -15.79 -2.12
C ALA A 72 -6.79 -15.50 -1.92
N ARG A 73 -6.35 -15.42 -0.65
CA ARG A 73 -4.94 -15.24 -0.30
C ARG A 73 -4.06 -16.37 -0.82
N ARG A 74 -4.48 -17.63 -0.59
CA ARG A 74 -3.78 -18.83 -1.08
C ARG A 74 -3.73 -18.89 -2.59
N HIS A 75 -4.80 -18.48 -3.28
CA HIS A 75 -4.81 -18.43 -4.73
C HIS A 75 -3.75 -17.46 -5.25
N ILE A 76 -3.69 -16.24 -4.72
CA ILE A 76 -2.67 -15.24 -5.09
C ILE A 76 -1.26 -15.77 -4.82
N SER A 77 -1.02 -16.34 -3.64
CA SER A 77 0.26 -16.97 -3.29
C SER A 77 0.70 -18.00 -4.33
N GLN A 78 -0.19 -18.92 -4.72
CA GLN A 78 0.10 -19.97 -5.71
C GLN A 78 0.31 -19.40 -7.12
N THR A 79 -0.52 -18.43 -7.54
CA THR A 79 -0.43 -17.83 -8.86
C THR A 79 0.87 -17.06 -9.08
N TYR A 80 1.37 -16.37 -8.04
CA TYR A 80 2.53 -15.49 -8.15
C TYR A 80 3.80 -16.01 -7.46
N GLY A 81 3.74 -17.20 -6.85
CA GLY A 81 4.89 -17.85 -6.21
C GLY A 81 5.41 -17.11 -4.98
N VAL A 82 4.54 -16.44 -4.23
CA VAL A 82 4.88 -15.73 -2.99
C VAL A 82 4.37 -16.49 -1.77
N ASP A 83 5.04 -16.38 -0.63
CA ASP A 83 4.58 -16.97 0.62
C ASP A 83 3.27 -16.31 1.05
N ASP A 84 2.25 -17.10 1.38
CA ASP A 84 0.96 -16.55 1.80
C ASP A 84 1.06 -15.84 3.15
N LEU A 85 2.10 -16.05 3.97
CA LEU A 85 2.31 -15.34 5.24
C LEU A 85 3.09 -14.03 5.08
N ASP A 86 3.70 -13.80 3.92
CA ASP A 86 4.49 -12.59 3.63
C ASP A 86 3.59 -11.45 3.13
N ASP A 87 3.05 -10.68 4.07
CA ASP A 87 2.25 -9.50 3.76
C ASP A 87 3.00 -8.50 2.89
N ILE A 88 4.33 -8.34 3.04
CA ILE A 88 5.09 -7.38 2.23
C ILE A 88 5.04 -7.83 0.78
N ALA A 89 5.32 -9.10 0.51
CA ALA A 89 5.25 -9.66 -0.85
C ALA A 89 3.85 -9.48 -1.47
N LEU A 90 2.80 -9.77 -0.70
CA LEU A 90 1.42 -9.59 -1.13
C LEU A 90 1.08 -8.11 -1.37
N LEU A 91 1.47 -7.21 -0.48
CA LEU A 91 1.27 -5.76 -0.62
C LEU A 91 2.00 -5.21 -1.85
N ARG A 92 3.19 -5.73 -2.20
CA ARG A 92 3.89 -5.32 -3.43
C ARG A 92 3.07 -5.63 -4.67
N LEU A 93 2.44 -6.80 -4.64
CA LEU A 93 1.75 -7.37 -5.79
C LEU A 93 0.39 -6.71 -6.01
N ILE A 94 -0.44 -6.65 -4.96
CA ILE A 94 -1.85 -6.22 -5.07
C ILE A 94 -2.18 -4.94 -4.33
N GLY A 95 -1.26 -4.40 -3.51
CA GLY A 95 -1.51 -3.19 -2.71
C GLY A 95 -1.68 -1.90 -3.52
N HIS A 96 -1.43 -1.95 -4.83
CA HIS A 96 -1.63 -0.82 -5.73
C HIS A 96 -3.09 -0.67 -6.20
N GLU A 97 -3.88 -1.75 -6.15
CA GLU A 97 -5.28 -1.80 -6.59
C GLU A 97 -6.30 -1.71 -5.45
N CYS A 98 -5.85 -1.48 -4.21
CA CYS A 98 -6.76 -1.36 -3.08
C CYS A 98 -7.83 -0.29 -3.36
N ALA A 99 -9.07 -0.74 -3.58
CA ALA A 99 -10.22 0.13 -3.79
C ALA A 99 -10.48 0.93 -2.50
N GLY A 100 -10.11 2.21 -2.51
CA GLY A 100 -10.22 3.07 -1.34
C GLY A 100 -9.21 4.21 -1.34
N ALA A 101 -8.95 4.74 -0.15
CA ALA A 101 -8.05 5.86 0.03
C ALA A 101 -6.56 5.44 0.09
N ILE A 102 -6.26 4.17 0.37
CA ILE A 102 -4.90 3.69 0.59
C ILE A 102 -4.33 3.05 -0.67
N ARG A 103 -3.09 3.41 -1.01
CA ARG A 103 -2.30 2.73 -2.03
C ARG A 103 -0.91 2.39 -1.50
N VAL A 104 -0.45 1.17 -1.74
CA VAL A 104 0.90 0.71 -1.41
C VAL A 104 1.67 0.42 -2.68
N THR A 105 2.89 0.96 -2.79
CA THR A 105 3.68 0.92 -4.03
C THR A 105 5.15 0.64 -3.75
N SER A 106 5.86 0.07 -4.74
CA SER A 106 7.29 -0.22 -4.63
C SER A 106 8.20 1.01 -4.91
N ALA A 107 7.60 2.11 -5.35
CA ALA A 107 8.28 3.37 -5.65
C ALA A 107 7.47 4.53 -5.06
N PRO A 108 8.11 5.64 -4.66
CA PRO A 108 7.38 6.79 -4.15
C PRO A 108 6.42 7.32 -5.22
N VAL A 109 5.23 7.73 -4.77
CA VAL A 109 4.25 8.35 -5.68
C VAL A 109 4.75 9.74 -6.04
N GLU A 110 5.02 9.97 -7.33
CA GLU A 110 5.30 11.30 -7.82
C GLU A 110 4.02 12.15 -7.74
N PRO A 111 4.09 13.37 -7.17
CA PRO A 111 2.93 14.25 -7.07
C PRO A 111 2.37 14.52 -8.48
N GLY A 112 1.11 14.13 -8.71
CA GLY A 112 0.42 14.28 -10.00
C GLY A 112 0.28 13.00 -10.85
N SER A 113 0.81 11.87 -10.40
CA SER A 113 0.74 10.60 -11.16
C SER A 113 -0.65 9.94 -11.18
N SER A 114 -1.62 10.39 -10.39
CA SER A 114 -2.95 9.78 -10.30
C SER A 114 -3.90 10.09 -11.48
N ARG A 115 -3.40 10.68 -12.58
CA ARG A 115 -4.24 11.13 -13.70
C ARG A 115 -4.14 10.34 -15.01
N ARG A 116 -3.84 9.05 -15.01
CA ARG A 116 -4.01 8.24 -16.24
C ARG A 116 -4.55 6.85 -15.93
N LEU A 117 -5.85 6.67 -16.13
CA LEU A 117 -6.47 5.58 -16.92
C LEU A 117 -7.99 5.55 -16.70
N ILE A 118 -8.69 6.60 -17.16
CA ILE A 118 -9.92 6.37 -17.91
C ILE A 118 -9.64 6.96 -19.27
N ARG A 119 -9.10 6.15 -20.19
CA ARG A 119 -9.33 6.42 -21.60
C ARG A 119 -10.79 6.10 -21.79
N TRP A 120 -11.65 7.12 -21.76
CA TRP A 120 -12.97 7.00 -22.34
C TRP A 120 -12.75 6.52 -23.77
N MET A 121 -13.17 5.29 -24.07
CA MET A 121 -13.41 4.94 -25.47
C MET A 121 -14.63 5.74 -25.85
N GLU A 122 -14.47 6.63 -26.83
CA GLU A 122 -15.58 7.35 -27.42
C GLU A 122 -16.54 6.31 -28.03
N PRO A 123 -17.85 6.38 -27.76
CA PRO A 123 -18.82 5.39 -28.23
C PRO A 123 -19.16 5.50 -29.74
N ASP A 124 -18.17 5.75 -30.61
CA ASP A 124 -18.37 5.85 -32.07
C ASP A 124 -17.86 4.62 -32.86
N GLU A 125 -17.75 3.46 -32.23
CA GLU A 125 -17.59 2.15 -32.91
C GLU A 125 -18.77 1.20 -32.62
N VAL A 126 -19.97 1.75 -32.49
CA VAL A 126 -21.21 1.00 -32.70
C VAL A 126 -22.00 1.70 -33.79
N ARG A 127 -21.58 1.47 -35.04
CA ARG A 127 -22.44 1.67 -36.19
C ARG A 127 -22.00 0.84 -37.41
N GLU A 128 -22.86 -0.16 -37.66
CA GLU A 128 -23.20 -0.85 -38.93
C GLU A 128 -22.12 -1.62 -39.69
#